data_AF-A0A4U7D7G4-F1
#
_entry.id   AF-A0A4U7D7G4-F1
#
_cell.length_a   1.000
_cell.length_b   1.000
_cell.length_c   1.000
_cell.angle_alpha   90.00
_cell.angle_beta   90.00
_cell.angle_gamma   90.00
#
_symmetry.space_group_name_H-M   'P 1'
#
loop_
_entity.id
_entity.type
_entity.pdbx_description
1 polymer ?
#
loop_
_entity_poly.entity_id
_entity_poly.type
_entity_poly.pdbx_seq_one_letter_code
_entity_poly.pdbx_strand_id
1 'polypeptide(L)'
;EFLSSRGLTADGIGTRIEQLSRFSPAEDYHQKYKLRSVSSLIDAFDAAGYDDEALRESPIAAKLNGYAAGHDVAVVEELPASR
;
A
#
# COMPACT_ATOMS: atom_id res chain seq x y z
N GLU A 1 -18.58 8.75 -22.29
CA GLU A 1 -19.80 8.39 -21.54
C GLU A 1 -19.47 7.32 -20.48
N PHE A 2 -18.72 7.68 -19.42
CA PHE A 2 -18.34 6.72 -18.36
C PHE A 2 -19.21 6.88 -17.10
N LEU A 3 -19.52 8.12 -16.74
CA LEU A 3 -20.39 8.43 -15.60
C LEU A 3 -21.85 8.08 -15.92
N SER A 4 -22.34 8.53 -17.07
CA SER A 4 -23.71 8.27 -17.53
C SER A 4 -24.00 6.77 -17.67
N SER A 5 -23.04 5.97 -18.16
CA SER A 5 -23.20 4.51 -18.26
C SER A 5 -23.28 3.79 -16.90
N ARG A 6 -22.95 4.49 -15.80
CA ARG A 6 -23.04 4.02 -14.41
C ARG A 6 -24.17 4.71 -13.64
N GLY A 7 -25.03 5.49 -14.32
CA GLY A 7 -26.10 6.25 -13.69
C GLY A 7 -25.62 7.43 -12.83
N LEU A 8 -24.42 7.94 -13.10
CA LEU A 8 -23.81 9.04 -12.34
C LEU A 8 -23.78 10.33 -13.17
N THR A 9 -23.90 11.47 -12.49
CA THR A 9 -23.71 12.81 -13.06
C THR A 9 -22.42 13.43 -12.52
N ALA A 10 -21.87 14.41 -13.23
CA ALA A 10 -20.70 15.14 -12.74
C ALA A 10 -21.01 15.86 -11.41
N ASP A 11 -22.19 16.46 -11.29
CA ASP A 11 -22.64 17.14 -10.07
C ASP A 11 -22.80 16.19 -8.87
N GLY A 12 -22.93 14.88 -9.11
CA GLY A 12 -22.98 13.86 -8.06
C GLY A 12 -21.61 13.46 -7.51
N ILE A 13 -20.51 13.92 -8.10
CA ILE A 13 -19.15 13.57 -7.66
C ILE A 13 -18.70 14.52 -6.54
N GLY A 14 -18.72 14.05 -5.30
CA GLY A 14 -18.35 14.82 -4.11
C GLY A 14 -16.85 14.93 -3.82
N THR A 15 -15.96 14.44 -4.70
CA THR A 15 -14.51 14.49 -4.48
C THR A 15 -14.01 15.94 -4.52
N ARG A 16 -13.45 16.41 -3.40
CA ARG A 16 -12.88 17.76 -3.28
C ARG A 16 -11.49 17.81 -3.94
N ILE A 17 -11.22 18.88 -4.71
CA ILE A 17 -9.91 19.18 -5.31
C ILE A 17 -9.37 20.44 -4.64
N GLU A 18 -8.37 20.30 -3.78
CA GLU A 18 -7.91 21.37 -2.89
C GLU A 18 -6.39 21.40 -2.79
N GLN A 19 -5.86 22.55 -2.38
CA GLN A 19 -4.44 22.68 -2.07
C GLN A 19 -4.12 21.99 -0.73
N LEU A 20 -3.07 21.17 -0.72
CA LEU A 20 -2.61 20.49 0.49
C LEU A 20 -2.00 21.52 1.46
N SER A 21 -2.56 21.63 2.67
CA SER A 21 -2.02 22.49 3.72
C SER A 21 -0.96 21.77 4.57
N ARG A 22 -1.29 20.58 5.06
CA ARG A 22 -0.41 19.69 5.83
C ARG A 22 -0.88 18.25 5.70
N PHE A 23 0.07 17.32 5.72
CA PHE A 23 -0.18 15.89 5.88
C PHE A 23 0.51 15.41 7.16
N SER A 24 -0.21 14.68 8.00
CA SER A 24 0.33 14.06 9.22
C SER A 24 0.25 12.55 9.06
N PRO A 25 1.35 11.80 9.24
CA PRO A 25 1.30 10.35 9.26
C PRO A 25 0.34 9.85 10.33
N ALA A 26 -0.46 8.83 9.98
CA ALA A 26 -1.19 8.03 10.97
C ALA A 26 -0.22 7.12 11.72
N GLU A 27 -0.70 6.57 12.84
CA GLU A 27 0.03 5.65 13.71
C GLU A 27 0.57 4.41 12.95
N ASP A 28 1.65 3.83 13.46
CA ASP A 28 2.41 2.79 12.76
C ASP A 28 1.59 1.54 12.43
N TYR A 29 0.61 1.19 13.29
CA TYR A 29 -0.26 0.04 13.07
C TYR A 29 -1.22 0.22 11.88
N HIS A 30 -1.46 1.46 11.42
CA HIS A 30 -2.21 1.73 10.20
C HIS A 30 -1.37 1.52 8.93
N GLN A 31 -0.04 1.62 9.05
CA GLN A 31 0.86 1.51 7.92
C GLN A 31 1.01 0.05 7.49
N LYS A 32 0.83 -0.22 6.19
CA LYS A 32 0.93 -1.56 5.58
C LYS A 32 0.06 -2.60 6.32
N TYR A 33 -1.15 -2.20 6.70
CA TYR A 33 -2.05 -2.98 7.55
C TYR A 33 -2.28 -4.43 7.10
N LYS A 34 -2.44 -4.67 5.78
CA LYS A 34 -2.65 -6.02 5.25
C LYS A 34 -1.39 -6.86 5.32
N LEU A 35 -0.22 -6.27 5.05
CA LEU A 35 1.06 -6.92 5.26
C LEU A 35 1.24 -7.35 6.73
N ARG A 36 0.88 -6.50 7.69
CA ARG A 36 0.99 -6.80 9.13
C ARG A 36 0.16 -8.01 9.58
N SER A 37 -0.84 -8.42 8.82
CA SER A 37 -1.62 -9.64 9.10
C SER A 37 -0.99 -10.94 8.60
N VAL A 38 0.15 -10.86 7.90
CA VAL A 38 0.88 -12.01 7.34
C VAL A 38 2.25 -12.11 8.02
N SER A 39 2.30 -12.84 9.14
CA SER A 39 3.50 -12.93 10.00
C SER A 39 4.77 -13.27 9.22
N SER A 40 4.72 -14.28 8.35
CA SER A 40 5.90 -14.72 7.59
C SER A 40 6.52 -13.64 6.69
N LEU A 41 5.74 -12.65 6.25
CA LEU A 41 6.25 -11.53 5.45
C LEU A 41 6.83 -10.43 6.34
N ILE A 42 6.19 -10.13 7.47
CA ILE A 42 6.72 -9.15 8.44
C ILE A 42 8.02 -9.64 9.06
N ASP A 43 8.09 -10.91 9.44
CA ASP A 43 9.27 -11.51 10.06
C ASP A 43 10.53 -11.33 9.17
N ALA A 44 10.36 -11.31 7.84
CA ALA A 44 11.45 -11.06 6.89
C ALA A 44 11.97 -9.61 6.95
N PHE A 45 11.09 -8.62 7.18
CA PHE A 45 11.49 -7.23 7.38
C PHE A 45 12.17 -7.03 8.74
N ASP A 46 11.62 -7.65 9.78
CA ASP A 46 12.18 -7.61 11.13
C ASP A 46 13.59 -8.24 11.15
N ALA A 47 13.76 -9.39 10.49
CA ALA A 47 15.06 -10.05 10.33
C ALA A 47 16.05 -9.21 9.50
N ALA A 48 15.56 -8.38 8.58
CA ALA A 48 16.36 -7.42 7.83
C ALA A 48 16.64 -6.11 8.59
N GLY A 49 16.14 -5.98 9.83
CA GLY A 49 16.37 -4.82 10.70
C GLY A 49 15.55 -3.59 10.34
N TYR A 50 14.40 -3.76 9.68
CA TYR A 50 13.49 -2.65 9.39
C TYR A 50 12.77 -2.21 10.67
N ASP A 51 12.77 -0.91 10.94
CA ASP A 51 11.85 -0.30 11.88
C ASP A 51 10.52 0.10 11.20
N ASP A 52 9.58 0.63 11.97
CA ASP A 52 8.25 1.01 11.45
C ASP A 52 8.33 2.10 10.36
N GLU A 53 9.28 3.03 10.46
CA GLU A 53 9.49 4.06 9.44
C GLU A 53 10.05 3.46 8.16
N ALA A 54 11.09 2.63 8.24
CA ALA A 54 11.65 1.92 7.10
C ALA A 54 10.61 1.03 6.42
N LEU A 55 9.77 0.34 7.20
CA LEU A 55 8.67 -0.48 6.67
C LEU A 55 7.61 0.39 5.98
N ARG A 56 7.26 1.56 6.56
CA ARG A 56 6.32 2.52 5.97
C ARG A 56 6.81 3.04 4.62
N GLU A 57 8.08 3.41 4.52
CA GLU A 57 8.66 4.01 3.31
C GLU A 57 9.07 2.97 2.24
N SER A 58 9.10 1.67 2.59
CA SER A 58 9.55 0.61 1.69
C SER A 58 8.63 0.37 0.48
N PRO A 59 9.13 0.52 -0.77
CA PRO A 59 8.35 0.20 -1.97
C PRO A 59 7.97 -1.28 -2.08
N ILE A 60 8.85 -2.17 -1.63
CA ILE A 60 8.55 -3.62 -1.64
C ILE A 60 7.49 -3.97 -0.60
N ALA A 61 7.51 -3.33 0.59
CA ALA A 61 6.45 -3.50 1.58
C ALA A 61 5.09 -3.01 1.04
N ALA A 62 5.07 -1.94 0.24
CA ALA A 62 3.84 -1.48 -0.43
C ALA A 62 3.26 -2.52 -1.39
N LYS A 63 4.11 -3.15 -2.21
CA LYS A 63 3.70 -4.24 -3.10
C LYS A 63 3.19 -5.45 -2.33
N LEU A 64 3.94 -5.89 -1.31
CA LEU A 64 3.54 -7.03 -0.49
C LEU A 64 2.25 -6.77 0.29
N ASN A 65 2.00 -5.53 0.73
CA ASN A 65 0.71 -5.16 1.30
C ASN A 65 -0.44 -5.28 0.28
N GLY A 66 -0.21 -4.90 -0.98
CA GLY A 66 -1.18 -5.11 -2.07
C GLY A 66 -1.44 -6.60 -2.34
N TYR A 67 -0.39 -7.40 -2.39
CA TYR A 67 -0.47 -8.85 -2.56
C TYR A 67 -1.24 -9.51 -1.41
N ALA A 68 -0.90 -9.18 -0.16
CA ALA A 68 -1.59 -9.64 1.04
C ALA A 68 -3.07 -9.20 1.09
N ALA A 69 -3.44 -8.12 0.39
CA ALA A 69 -4.82 -7.67 0.23
C ALA A 69 -5.59 -8.41 -0.87
N GLY A 70 -4.94 -9.32 -1.61
CA GLY A 70 -5.53 -10.06 -2.74
C GLY A 70 -5.56 -9.28 -4.05
N HIS A 71 -4.75 -8.22 -4.18
CA HIS A 71 -4.60 -7.51 -5.45
C HIS A 71 -3.55 -8.18 -6.34
N ASP A 72 -3.78 -8.14 -7.65
CA ASP A 72 -2.78 -8.53 -8.63
C ASP A 72 -1.70 -7.44 -8.72
N VAL A 73 -0.54 -7.75 -8.16
CA VAL A 73 0.63 -6.88 -8.15
C VAL A 73 1.84 -7.71 -8.56
N ALA A 74 2.65 -7.16 -9.47
CA ALA A 74 3.94 -7.73 -9.83
C ALA A 74 4.91 -7.65 -8.64
N VAL A 75 4.85 -8.67 -7.79
CA VAL A 75 5.88 -9.02 -6.81
C VAL A 75 6.87 -9.89 -7.57
N VAL A 76 8.14 -9.50 -7.60
CA VAL A 76 9.17 -10.28 -8.31
C VAL A 76 9.36 -11.57 -7.51
N GLU A 77 8.87 -12.70 -8.03
CA GLU A 77 8.93 -14.02 -7.33
C GLU A 77 10.33 -14.65 -7.38
N GLU A 78 11.17 -14.28 -8.35
CA GLU A 78 12.53 -14.80 -8.45
C GLU A 78 13.58 -13.78 -8.00
N LEU A 79 14.18 -14.04 -6.83
CA LEU A 79 15.48 -13.47 -6.48
C LEU A 79 16.51 -14.05 -7.46
N PRO A 80 17.27 -13.22 -8.21
CA PRO A 80 18.38 -13.75 -8.98
C PRO A 80 19.33 -14.48 -8.01
N ALA A 81 19.74 -15.69 -8.38
CA ALA A 81 20.68 -16.48 -7.59
C ALA A 81 21.86 -15.59 -7.19
N SER A 82 22.09 -15.47 -5.88
CA SER A 82 23.21 -14.73 -5.32
C SER A 82 24.50 -15.22 -5.99
N ARG A 83 25.22 -14.30 -6.64
CA ARG A 83 26.50 -14.57 -7.29
C ARG A 83 27.63 -14.63 -6.27
#